data_AF-C6H2P5-F1
#
_entry.id   AF-C6H2P5-F1
#
_cell.length_a   1.000
_cell.length_b   1.000
_cell.length_c   1.000
_cell.angle_alpha   90.00
_cell.angle_beta   90.00
_cell.angle_gamma   90.00
#
_symmetry.space_group_name_H-M   'P 1'
#
loop_
_entity.id
_entity.type
_entity.pdbx_description
1 polymer ?
#
loop_
_entity_poly.entity_id
_entity_poly.type
_entity_poly.pdbx_seq_one_letter_code
_entity_poly.pdbx_strand_id
1 'polypeptide(L)'
;MHEGIRDSISHHKVAAGGAYLSVERGLILCSSMSNGISPHQDNPTSALSWWSQLNSGILSGDIWDMSTSIPHERRTAQEPRQDMLYRVHLSSITQVNPTIRILRLNVGRGPTYCHKDQKNECEVCLNPTLLTVLFNQNQSKPFHFLAGQWLDVHVPSVPQAGGFTITSTPSDALSLKNDSNSNETTEFPYIELAVQESPSNPPAAWLWRPKDEILGQELAVRVGGSFIWPPPDIPLEDIGRVVFVAGGVGINPLISMISHIFKDPSKLSHSPAIHLLYSTRSPTQPGPGGEDISKHLDQVLFFPRLRNILHSQQPQPQPHSQHRRQQQQEDRFLRLQFHLYITNLHEMPGNLPADFSLHKRRIKTTDLHEVIGGKREAIRNGYRSKGCRTVCYICGPPDMTDELVAGAEEVLGAGVGKEKSVFYEKWW
;
A
#
# COMPACT_ATOMS: atom_id res chain seq x y z
N MET A 1 44.68 -59.42 -15.86
CA MET A 1 43.98 -58.36 -16.62
C MET A 1 43.01 -57.69 -15.66
N HIS A 2 43.22 -56.39 -15.40
CA HIS A 2 42.39 -55.35 -14.72
C HIS A 2 41.65 -55.72 -13.41
N GLU A 3 42.08 -55.23 -12.23
CA GLU A 3 41.90 -53.87 -11.64
C GLU A 3 40.42 -53.41 -11.62
N GLY A 4 39.78 -53.01 -10.51
CA GLY A 4 40.16 -52.85 -9.11
C GLY A 4 38.92 -52.42 -8.31
N ILE A 5 38.72 -53.00 -7.13
CA ILE A 5 37.66 -52.64 -6.16
C ILE A 5 38.39 -52.06 -4.94
N ARG A 6 38.01 -50.85 -4.51
CA ARG A 6 38.47 -50.24 -3.26
C ARG A 6 37.31 -49.68 -2.44
N ASP A 7 37.43 -50.00 -1.15
CA ASP A 7 36.56 -49.79 0.00
C ASP A 7 36.28 -48.34 0.42
N SER A 8 35.22 -48.13 1.21
CA SER A 8 35.35 -47.71 2.63
C SER A 8 33.97 -47.80 3.33
N ILE A 9 33.78 -48.74 4.26
CA ILE A 9 33.96 -48.66 5.74
C ILE A 9 32.89 -47.81 6.43
N SER A 10 31.97 -48.48 7.13
CA SER A 10 31.11 -47.92 8.17
C SER A 10 31.30 -48.70 9.48
N HIS A 11 31.74 -48.02 10.54
CA HIS A 11 31.78 -48.56 11.90
C HIS A 11 30.98 -47.65 12.85
N HIS A 12 30.16 -48.30 13.69
CA HIS A 12 29.42 -47.76 14.85
C HIS A 12 30.36 -47.06 15.88
N LYS A 13 29.97 -46.24 16.87
CA LYS A 13 28.88 -46.36 17.86
C LYS A 13 28.95 -45.19 18.91
N VAL A 14 27.83 -44.90 19.59
CA VAL A 14 27.64 -44.31 20.97
C VAL A 14 27.44 -42.78 21.18
N ALA A 15 26.16 -42.46 21.48
CA ALA A 15 25.52 -41.61 22.52
C ALA A 15 25.98 -40.17 22.88
N ALA A 16 25.01 -39.24 22.93
CA ALA A 16 24.60 -38.47 24.13
C ALA A 16 23.45 -37.47 23.82
N GLY A 17 22.49 -37.31 24.75
CA GLY A 17 21.53 -36.20 25.04
C GLY A 17 21.01 -35.29 23.93
N GLY A 18 19.75 -34.86 23.85
CA GLY A 18 18.69 -34.67 24.83
C GLY A 18 17.76 -33.56 24.33
N ALA A 19 16.45 -33.74 24.50
CA ALA A 19 15.36 -32.76 24.45
C ALA A 19 15.14 -31.90 23.17
N TYR A 20 14.14 -32.29 22.35
CA TYR A 20 13.32 -31.34 21.59
C TYR A 20 11.98 -31.17 22.31
N LEU A 21 11.76 -29.97 22.85
CA LEU A 21 10.50 -29.52 23.44
C LEU A 21 9.55 -29.09 22.33
N SER A 22 8.47 -29.84 22.18
CA SER A 22 7.23 -29.41 21.55
C SER A 22 6.56 -28.39 22.46
N VAL A 23 6.26 -27.19 21.96
CA VAL A 23 5.47 -26.20 22.71
C VAL A 23 4.05 -26.23 22.15
N GLU A 24 3.21 -26.99 22.84
CA GLU A 24 1.76 -26.98 22.68
C GLU A 24 1.14 -25.67 23.18
N ARG A 25 0.01 -25.34 22.56
CA ARG A 25 -0.84 -24.17 22.84
C ARG A 25 -1.34 -24.19 24.29
N GLY A 26 -0.98 -23.18 25.08
CA GLY A 26 -1.54 -22.92 26.39
C GLY A 26 -2.96 -22.36 26.31
N LEU A 27 -3.94 -23.20 26.60
CA LEU A 27 -5.26 -22.82 27.12
C LEU A 27 -5.09 -22.48 28.61
N ILE A 28 -5.40 -21.24 28.99
CA ILE A 28 -5.50 -20.87 30.40
C ILE A 28 -6.89 -21.28 30.90
N LEU A 29 -6.97 -22.47 31.48
CA LEU A 29 -8.05 -22.91 32.36
C LEU A 29 -7.67 -22.53 33.79
N CYS A 30 -8.34 -21.53 34.35
CA CYS A 30 -8.25 -21.22 35.76
C CYS A 30 -9.22 -22.15 36.50
N SER A 31 -8.70 -23.05 37.33
CA SER A 31 -9.47 -23.85 38.28
C SER A 31 -9.03 -23.49 39.69
N SER A 32 -9.99 -23.19 40.56
CA SER A 32 -9.79 -23.23 42.01
C SER A 32 -11.05 -23.74 42.69
N MET A 33 -10.82 -24.39 43.81
CA MET A 33 -11.58 -25.50 44.37
C MET A 33 -12.86 -25.11 45.11
N SER A 34 -13.72 -26.12 45.19
CA SER A 34 -14.95 -26.28 45.95
C SER A 34 -14.84 -25.97 47.45
N ASN A 35 -15.89 -25.36 48.00
CA ASN A 35 -16.46 -25.73 49.30
C ASN A 35 -17.98 -25.52 49.23
N GLY A 36 -18.74 -26.58 49.53
CA GLY A 36 -20.20 -26.57 49.49
C GLY A 36 -20.82 -26.38 50.88
N ILE A 37 -21.95 -25.66 50.92
CA ILE A 37 -23.04 -25.80 51.90
C ILE A 37 -24.35 -25.51 51.14
N SER A 38 -25.38 -26.33 51.37
CA SER A 38 -26.69 -26.33 50.69
C SER A 38 -27.77 -25.58 51.51
N PRO A 39 -29.07 -25.60 51.17
CA PRO A 39 -29.81 -24.53 50.51
C PRO A 39 -30.90 -23.88 51.39
N HIS A 40 -31.34 -22.66 51.08
CA HIS A 40 -32.70 -22.21 51.43
C HIS A 40 -33.17 -21.04 50.53
N GLN A 41 -34.50 -20.96 50.39
CA GLN A 41 -35.29 -20.30 49.36
C GLN A 41 -35.45 -18.77 49.49
N ASP A 42 -35.98 -18.21 48.40
CA ASP A 42 -36.89 -17.04 48.28
C ASP A 42 -36.34 -15.69 47.77
N ASN A 43 -36.48 -15.52 46.44
CA ASN A 43 -37.21 -14.45 45.70
C ASN A 43 -36.88 -12.93 45.93
N PRO A 44 -37.29 -12.02 45.02
CA PRO A 44 -36.36 -11.15 44.31
C PRO A 44 -36.61 -9.66 44.56
N THR A 45 -35.58 -8.82 44.61
CA THR A 45 -35.64 -7.38 44.23
C THR A 45 -34.28 -6.72 44.44
N SER A 46 -34.06 -5.62 43.70
CA SER A 46 -32.96 -4.65 43.82
C SER A 46 -31.59 -5.02 43.23
N ALA A 47 -31.56 -5.29 41.92
CA ALA A 47 -30.46 -4.81 41.09
C ALA A 47 -30.71 -3.32 40.81
N LEU A 48 -29.96 -2.43 41.47
CA LEU A 48 -29.71 -1.00 41.18
C LEU A 48 -29.34 -0.28 42.51
N SER A 49 -28.05 -0.29 42.92
CA SER A 49 -27.49 0.75 43.84
C SER A 49 -26.04 0.55 44.33
N TRP A 50 -25.22 -0.33 43.76
CA TRP A 50 -23.84 -0.53 44.25
C TRP A 50 -22.79 -0.24 43.18
N TRP A 51 -22.54 1.04 42.88
CA TRP A 51 -21.27 1.55 42.32
C TRP A 51 -21.22 3.09 42.48
N SER A 52 -21.27 3.56 43.72
CA SER A 52 -20.84 4.91 44.09
C SER A 52 -20.24 4.88 45.48
N GLN A 53 -19.03 5.42 45.61
CA GLN A 53 -18.20 5.55 46.81
C GLN A 53 -17.30 4.35 47.15
N LEU A 54 -16.12 4.33 46.52
CA LEU A 54 -14.83 4.19 47.21
C LEU A 54 -13.72 4.65 46.24
N ASN A 55 -13.28 5.90 46.39
CA ASN A 55 -11.86 6.33 46.37
C ASN A 55 -11.73 7.81 46.02
N SER A 56 -11.81 8.64 47.05
CA SER A 56 -11.07 9.89 47.13
C SER A 56 -9.65 9.62 47.63
N GLY A 57 -8.66 9.85 46.76
CA GLY A 57 -7.27 10.22 47.10
C GLY A 57 -6.31 9.08 47.46
N ILE A 58 -5.28 8.87 46.63
CA ILE A 58 -3.86 8.94 47.00
C ILE A 58 -3.02 9.02 45.71
N LEU A 59 -2.04 9.90 45.76
CA LEU A 59 -1.08 10.28 44.73
C LEU A 59 -0.19 9.10 44.31
N SER A 60 -0.21 8.75 43.03
CA SER A 60 0.92 8.12 42.33
C SER A 60 0.84 8.57 40.88
N GLY A 61 1.90 9.24 40.41
CA GLY A 61 1.97 9.78 39.07
C GLY A 61 2.16 8.67 38.05
N ASP A 62 1.07 8.27 37.41
CA ASP A 62 1.14 7.59 36.13
C ASP A 62 0.78 8.61 35.04
N ILE A 63 1.86 9.15 34.47
CA ILE A 63 1.83 9.84 33.19
C ILE A 63 1.17 8.88 32.20
N TRP A 64 0.00 9.25 31.72
CA TRP A 64 -0.61 8.61 30.56
C TRP A 64 0.39 8.70 29.42
N ASP A 65 1.02 7.57 29.10
CA ASP A 65 1.95 7.39 28.00
C ASP A 65 1.30 7.96 26.73
N MET A 66 1.91 9.03 26.20
CA MET A 66 1.50 9.62 24.93
C MET A 66 1.80 8.62 23.82
N SER A 67 0.89 7.67 23.60
CA SER A 67 0.77 6.74 22.45
C SER A 67 1.94 6.84 21.46
N THR A 68 3.11 6.34 21.86
CA THR A 68 4.23 6.22 20.95
C THR A 68 3.89 5.03 20.05
N SER A 69 3.43 5.32 18.83
CA SER A 69 3.19 4.28 17.82
C SER A 69 4.43 3.42 17.72
N ILE A 70 4.25 2.09 17.82
CA ILE A 70 5.37 1.13 17.77
C ILE A 70 6.22 1.45 16.52
N PRO A 71 7.56 1.51 16.61
CA PRO A 71 8.41 1.84 15.47
C PRO A 71 8.17 0.90 14.28
N HIS A 72 8.35 1.43 13.06
CA HIS A 72 8.17 0.70 11.81
C HIS A 72 8.92 -0.63 11.78
N GLU A 73 10.20 -0.60 12.12
CA GLU A 73 11.08 -1.77 12.14
C GLU A 73 10.56 -2.88 13.07
N ARG A 74 9.98 -2.51 14.21
CA ARG A 74 9.41 -3.48 15.16
C ARG A 74 8.11 -4.09 14.66
N ARG A 75 7.22 -3.27 14.10
CA ARG A 75 5.92 -3.73 13.56
C ARG A 75 6.08 -4.63 12.35
N THR A 76 7.08 -4.37 11.52
CA THR A 76 7.33 -5.10 10.28
C THR A 76 8.51 -6.06 10.40
N ALA A 77 8.94 -6.42 11.61
CA ALA A 77 10.13 -7.25 11.82
C ALA A 77 10.06 -8.63 11.14
N GLN A 78 8.84 -9.15 10.94
CA GLN A 78 8.58 -10.44 10.29
C GLN A 78 8.36 -10.33 8.77
N GLU A 79 8.28 -9.11 8.23
CA GLU A 79 8.08 -8.89 6.79
C GLU A 79 9.39 -9.12 6.03
N PRO A 80 9.32 -9.71 4.82
CA PRO A 80 10.48 -9.91 3.97
C PRO A 80 11.09 -8.57 3.56
N ARG A 81 12.41 -8.54 3.46
CA ARG A 81 13.21 -7.42 2.99
C ARG A 81 14.23 -7.90 1.99
N GLN A 82 14.53 -7.07 1.00
CA GLN A 82 15.70 -7.31 0.16
C GLN A 82 16.99 -7.08 0.96
N ASP A 83 18.03 -7.85 0.69
CA ASP A 83 19.33 -7.68 1.35
C ASP A 83 20.06 -6.40 0.92
N MET A 84 19.60 -5.77 -0.17
CA MET A 84 20.24 -4.60 -0.76
C MET A 84 19.73 -3.29 -0.15
N LEU A 85 20.67 -2.39 0.15
CA LEU A 85 20.41 -0.99 0.43
C LEU A 85 20.77 -0.14 -0.80
N TYR A 86 19.78 0.60 -1.31
CA TYR A 86 19.91 1.46 -2.48
C TYR A 86 20.09 2.91 -2.07
N ARG A 87 20.98 3.65 -2.76
CA ARG A 87 21.07 5.11 -2.64
C ARG A 87 20.14 5.76 -3.66
N VAL A 88 19.35 6.72 -3.21
CA VAL A 88 18.37 7.45 -4.03
C VAL A 88 18.43 8.93 -3.71
N HIS A 89 18.01 9.79 -4.63
CA HIS A 89 18.08 11.25 -4.45
C HIS A 89 16.70 11.87 -4.51
N LEU A 90 16.36 12.72 -3.54
CA LEU A 90 15.09 13.43 -3.53
C LEU A 90 15.03 14.47 -4.66
N SER A 91 14.32 14.15 -5.75
CA SER A 91 14.33 14.94 -6.98
C SER A 91 13.13 15.87 -7.12
N SER A 92 12.00 15.54 -6.49
CA SER A 92 10.81 16.38 -6.51
C SER A 92 9.99 16.26 -5.23
N ILE A 93 9.37 17.37 -4.84
CA ILE A 93 8.38 17.46 -3.77
C ILE A 93 7.20 18.25 -4.30
N THR A 94 6.02 17.63 -4.26
CA THR A 94 4.73 18.20 -4.68
C THR A 94 3.75 18.14 -3.50
N GLN A 95 3.26 19.29 -3.06
CA GLN A 95 2.23 19.33 -2.03
C GLN A 95 0.88 18.90 -2.64
N VAL A 96 0.21 17.92 -2.02
CA VAL A 96 -1.12 17.47 -2.46
C VAL A 96 -2.22 18.21 -1.72
N ASN A 97 -2.08 18.29 -0.40
CA ASN A 97 -2.97 19.01 0.50
C ASN A 97 -2.18 19.42 1.77
N PRO A 98 -2.75 20.14 2.75
CA PRO A 98 -2.00 20.63 3.91
C PRO A 98 -1.23 19.56 4.71
N THR A 99 -1.68 18.30 4.65
CA THR A 99 -1.15 17.21 5.48
C THR A 99 -0.44 16.12 4.68
N ILE A 100 -0.40 16.20 3.34
CA ILE A 100 0.19 15.15 2.50
C ILE A 100 1.00 15.79 1.38
N ARG A 101 2.23 15.30 1.19
CA ARG A 101 3.07 15.64 0.04
C ARG A 101 3.59 14.38 -0.65
N ILE A 102 3.77 14.49 -1.96
CA ILE A 102 4.36 13.45 -2.80
C ILE A 102 5.84 13.79 -2.99
N LEU A 103 6.70 12.79 -2.78
CA LEU A 103 8.14 12.89 -2.98
C LEU A 103 8.55 11.90 -4.08
N ARG A 104 9.32 12.36 -5.06
CA ARG A 104 9.98 11.48 -6.04
C ARG A 104 11.44 11.34 -5.66
N LEU A 105 11.92 10.09 -5.61
CA LEU A 105 13.31 9.77 -5.38
C LEU A 105 13.86 9.15 -6.66
N ASN A 106 14.82 9.82 -7.29
CA ASN A 106 15.50 9.28 -8.46
C ASN A 106 16.28 8.04 -8.05
N VAL A 107 16.08 6.98 -8.81
CA VAL A 107 16.74 5.70 -8.69
C VAL A 107 17.93 5.70 -9.63
N GLY A 108 19.09 5.29 -9.14
CA GLY A 108 20.33 5.40 -9.91
C GLY A 108 20.88 6.82 -9.91
N ARG A 109 21.81 7.08 -10.83
CA ARG A 109 22.74 8.21 -10.72
C ARG A 109 22.04 9.53 -11.07
N GLY A 110 21.67 10.30 -10.04
CA GLY A 110 21.27 11.70 -10.21
C GLY A 110 22.45 12.58 -10.65
N PRO A 111 22.20 13.73 -11.28
CA PRO A 111 23.26 14.72 -11.52
C PRO A 111 23.83 15.18 -10.17
N THR A 112 25.15 15.11 -10.01
CA THR A 112 25.84 15.74 -8.89
C THR A 112 25.57 17.24 -8.93
N TYR A 113 24.71 17.74 -8.04
CA TYR A 113 24.61 19.17 -7.79
C TYR A 113 25.89 19.59 -7.07
N CYS A 114 26.82 20.22 -7.81
CA CYS A 114 27.98 20.86 -7.21
C CYS A 114 27.47 22.03 -6.35
N HIS A 115 27.68 21.95 -5.04
CA HIS A 115 27.57 23.10 -4.16
C HIS A 115 28.49 24.21 -4.71
N LYS A 116 27.91 25.37 -5.06
CA LYS A 116 28.67 26.59 -5.35
C LYS A 116 29.15 27.19 -4.03
N ASP A 117 30.05 26.52 -3.36
CA ASP A 117 30.77 27.07 -2.20
C ASP A 117 32.25 26.77 -2.34
N GLN A 118 32.90 27.56 -3.19
CA GLN A 118 34.15 28.27 -2.93
C GLN A 118 34.69 28.79 -4.26
N LYS A 119 35.05 30.08 -4.26
CA LYS A 119 35.83 30.71 -5.33
C LYS A 119 37.09 29.87 -5.55
N ASN A 120 37.14 29.12 -6.64
CA ASN A 120 38.34 28.92 -7.43
C ASN A 120 37.93 28.46 -8.83
N GLU A 121 38.49 29.14 -9.80
CA GLU A 121 38.31 28.89 -11.23
C GLU A 121 38.73 27.45 -11.56
N CYS A 122 37.78 26.66 -12.04
CA CYS A 122 38.04 25.46 -12.83
C CYS A 122 37.02 25.45 -13.95
N GLU A 123 37.37 26.13 -15.04
CA GLU A 123 36.71 26.03 -16.32
C GLU A 123 36.98 24.63 -16.90
N VAL A 124 36.07 23.70 -16.62
CA VAL A 124 35.97 22.49 -17.44
C VAL A 124 34.50 22.30 -17.80
N CYS A 125 34.16 22.72 -19.02
CA CYS A 125 32.97 22.29 -19.73
C CYS A 125 33.04 20.77 -19.95
N LEU A 126 32.66 19.99 -18.93
CA LEU A 126 32.61 18.54 -19.04
C LEU A 126 31.34 18.15 -19.81
N ASN A 127 31.57 17.65 -21.02
CA ASN A 127 30.61 17.00 -21.89
C ASN A 127 29.65 16.08 -21.10
N PRO A 128 28.31 16.21 -21.23
CA PRO A 128 27.33 15.36 -20.53
C PRO A 128 27.56 13.85 -20.75
N THR A 129 28.15 13.50 -21.90
CA THR A 129 28.45 12.12 -22.29
C THR A 129 29.62 11.50 -21.51
N LEU A 130 30.60 12.29 -21.04
CA LEU A 130 31.79 11.80 -20.33
C LEU A 130 31.58 11.65 -18.82
N LEU A 131 30.66 12.43 -18.23
CA LEU A 131 30.29 12.32 -16.80
C LEU A 131 29.56 11.00 -16.47
N THR A 132 28.94 10.38 -17.48
CA THR A 132 28.26 9.08 -17.36
C THR A 132 29.24 7.92 -17.07
N VAL A 133 30.52 8.06 -17.45
CA VAL A 133 31.48 6.93 -17.46
C VAL A 133 32.24 6.73 -16.14
N LEU A 134 32.29 7.71 -15.23
CA LEU A 134 33.25 7.66 -14.10
C LEU A 134 32.74 7.24 -12.72
N PHE A 135 31.45 6.91 -12.50
CA PHE A 135 31.02 6.38 -11.19
C PHE A 135 30.02 5.23 -11.29
N ASN A 136 30.38 4.17 -12.01
CA ASN A 136 29.54 2.97 -12.13
C ASN A 136 30.11 1.73 -11.42
N GLN A 137 30.97 1.89 -10.41
CA GLN A 137 31.65 0.72 -9.82
C GLN A 137 30.96 0.07 -8.62
N ASN A 138 29.92 0.67 -8.00
CA ASN A 138 29.42 0.16 -6.70
C ASN A 138 27.93 -0.24 -6.59
N GLN A 139 27.10 -0.13 -7.63
CA GLN A 139 25.71 -0.63 -7.62
C GLN A 139 25.45 -1.44 -8.90
N SER A 140 25.74 -2.74 -8.86
CA SER A 140 25.70 -3.62 -10.04
C SER A 140 24.29 -4.14 -10.38
N LYS A 141 23.29 -3.99 -9.50
CA LYS A 141 21.92 -4.51 -9.73
C LYS A 141 20.90 -3.38 -9.89
N PRO A 142 19.93 -3.54 -10.82
CA PRO A 142 18.83 -2.60 -10.96
C PRO A 142 17.96 -2.58 -9.71
N PHE A 143 17.39 -1.41 -9.42
CA PHE A 143 16.33 -1.28 -8.43
C PHE A 143 15.09 -2.00 -8.93
N HIS A 144 14.51 -2.85 -8.09
CA HIS A 144 13.33 -3.62 -8.44
C HIS A 144 12.45 -3.78 -7.20
N PHE A 145 11.14 -3.74 -7.43
CA PHE A 145 10.12 -3.96 -6.40
C PHE A 145 8.85 -4.46 -7.08
N LEU A 146 7.91 -4.96 -6.29
CA LEU A 146 6.56 -5.32 -6.72
C LEU A 146 5.57 -4.26 -6.24
N ALA A 147 4.52 -4.03 -7.03
CA ALA A 147 3.53 -3.03 -6.70
C ALA A 147 2.86 -3.37 -5.36
N GLY A 148 2.78 -2.40 -4.45
CA GLY A 148 2.30 -2.58 -3.08
C GLY A 148 3.38 -2.63 -2.00
N GLN A 149 4.64 -2.91 -2.36
CA GLN A 149 5.75 -2.91 -1.41
C GLN A 149 6.06 -1.53 -0.81
N TRP A 150 6.74 -1.54 0.33
CA TRP A 150 7.19 -0.35 1.04
C TRP A 150 8.72 -0.29 1.15
N LEU A 151 9.24 0.82 1.65
CA LEU A 151 10.67 1.06 1.88
C LEU A 151 10.95 1.27 3.37
N ASP A 152 12.01 0.65 3.87
CA ASP A 152 12.77 1.21 4.99
C ASP A 152 13.53 2.43 4.41
N VAL A 153 13.17 3.64 4.81
CA VAL A 153 13.82 4.89 4.37
C VAL A 153 14.69 5.43 5.51
N HIS A 154 16.00 5.41 5.28
CA HIS A 154 16.99 6.01 6.16
C HIS A 154 17.27 7.44 5.71
N VAL A 155 16.94 8.39 6.57
CA VAL A 155 17.15 9.82 6.33
C VAL A 155 18.36 10.33 7.12
N PRO A 156 19.06 11.38 6.65
CA PRO A 156 20.18 11.98 7.35
C PRO A 156 19.87 12.34 8.81
N SER A 157 20.82 12.03 9.69
CA SER A 157 20.78 12.36 11.12
C SER A 157 19.65 11.71 11.93
N VAL A 158 18.91 10.76 11.35
CA VAL A 158 17.90 9.96 12.06
C VAL A 158 18.36 8.49 12.10
N PRO A 159 18.61 7.91 13.28
CA PRO A 159 19.14 6.55 13.38
C PRO A 159 18.19 5.46 12.87
N GLN A 160 16.89 5.61 13.11
CA GLN A 160 15.87 4.63 12.73
C GLN A 160 15.37 4.83 11.30
N ALA A 161 15.04 3.76 10.60
CA ALA A 161 14.33 3.85 9.33
C ALA A 161 12.85 4.21 9.54
N GLY A 162 12.29 4.96 8.60
CA GLY A 162 10.84 5.13 8.46
C GLY A 162 10.28 4.16 7.44
N GLY A 163 9.06 3.67 7.67
CA GLY A 163 8.35 2.82 6.72
C GLY A 163 7.45 3.63 5.82
N PHE A 164 7.69 3.61 4.51
CA PHE A 164 6.87 4.34 3.54
C PHE A 164 6.55 3.49 2.32
N THR A 165 5.27 3.37 1.99
CA THR A 165 4.82 2.61 0.82
C THR A 165 5.23 3.29 -0.48
N ILE A 166 5.67 2.49 -1.46
CA ILE A 166 5.98 2.96 -2.81
C ILE A 166 4.66 3.17 -3.56
N THR A 167 4.44 4.36 -4.09
CA THR A 167 3.19 4.75 -4.77
C THR A 167 3.31 4.80 -6.30
N SER A 168 4.53 4.78 -6.83
CA SER A 168 4.82 4.60 -8.27
C SER A 168 4.71 3.13 -8.69
N THR A 169 4.77 2.85 -9.99
CA THR A 169 4.75 1.48 -10.51
C THR A 169 6.17 0.92 -10.64
N PRO A 170 6.37 -0.41 -10.60
CA PRO A 170 7.69 -1.02 -10.83
C PRO A 170 8.40 -0.54 -12.10
N SER A 171 7.65 -0.26 -13.17
CA SER A 171 8.20 0.25 -14.43
C SER A 171 8.77 1.68 -14.33
N ASP A 172 8.33 2.50 -13.37
CA ASP A 172 8.85 3.87 -13.19
C ASP A 172 10.29 3.87 -12.66
N ALA A 173 10.69 2.80 -11.97
CA ALA A 173 12.05 2.63 -11.48
C ALA A 173 13.01 2.04 -12.52
N LEU A 174 12.51 1.72 -13.73
CA LEU A 174 13.33 1.17 -14.82
C LEU A 174 13.68 2.28 -15.81
N SER A 175 14.96 2.37 -16.20
CA SER A 175 15.36 3.28 -17.26
C SER A 175 14.62 2.94 -18.56
N LEU A 176 13.93 3.92 -19.13
CA LEU A 176 13.45 3.82 -20.51
C LEU A 176 14.69 3.62 -21.39
N LYS A 177 14.69 2.57 -22.22
CA LYS A 177 15.76 2.38 -23.22
C LYS A 177 15.77 3.64 -24.08
N ASN A 178 16.95 4.26 -24.23
CA ASN A 178 17.16 5.38 -25.14
C ASN A 178 16.74 4.97 -26.55
N ASP A 179 15.55 5.37 -26.99
CA ASP A 179 15.31 5.58 -28.40
C ASP A 179 16.11 6.82 -28.77
N SER A 180 17.22 6.59 -29.48
CA SER A 180 18.29 7.54 -29.77
C SER A 180 17.89 8.79 -30.57
N ASN A 181 16.61 9.13 -30.67
CA ASN A 181 16.07 10.10 -31.64
C ASN A 181 15.06 11.13 -31.08
N SER A 182 14.83 11.23 -29.77
CA SER A 182 13.94 12.27 -29.22
C SER A 182 14.70 13.29 -28.37
N ASN A 183 14.65 14.56 -28.78
CA ASN A 183 15.00 15.74 -27.97
C ASN A 183 13.99 15.97 -26.81
N GLU A 184 13.50 14.90 -26.19
CA GLU A 184 12.57 14.97 -25.06
C GLU A 184 13.36 14.84 -23.76
N THR A 185 12.96 15.63 -22.77
CA THR A 185 13.51 15.61 -21.41
C THR A 185 13.62 14.19 -20.90
N THR A 186 14.84 13.67 -20.76
CA THR A 186 15.13 12.36 -20.16
C THR A 186 14.56 12.32 -18.74
N GLU A 187 13.37 11.74 -18.55
CA GLU A 187 12.81 11.50 -17.22
C GLU A 187 13.65 10.38 -16.58
N PHE A 188 14.34 10.71 -15.48
CA PHE A 188 15.15 9.74 -14.75
C PHE A 188 14.23 8.70 -14.10
N PRO A 189 14.64 7.42 -14.03
CA PRO A 189 13.89 6.41 -13.30
C PRO A 189 13.73 6.84 -11.84
N TYR A 190 12.54 6.63 -11.28
CA TYR A 190 12.21 7.10 -9.95
C TYR A 190 11.28 6.14 -9.21
N ILE A 191 11.32 6.27 -7.89
CA ILE A 191 10.29 5.78 -6.98
C ILE A 191 9.54 6.97 -6.38
N GLU A 192 8.30 6.76 -6.00
CA GLU A 192 7.44 7.81 -5.44
C GLU A 192 6.90 7.39 -4.07
N LEU A 193 6.84 8.33 -3.14
CA LEU A 193 6.25 8.19 -1.82
C LEU A 193 5.17 9.27 -1.64
N ALA A 194 4.04 8.92 -1.00
CA ALA A 194 3.11 9.89 -0.44
C ALA A 194 3.23 9.89 1.09
N VAL A 195 3.72 10.99 1.64
CA VAL A 195 4.07 11.10 3.06
C VAL A 195 3.11 12.06 3.74
N GLN A 196 2.39 11.55 4.73
CA GLN A 196 1.55 12.35 5.60
C GLN A 196 2.41 13.05 6.66
N GLU A 197 2.04 14.28 7.04
CA GLU A 197 2.69 15.01 8.11
C GLU A 197 2.56 14.23 9.43
N SER A 198 3.70 13.93 10.06
CA SER A 198 3.74 13.14 11.30
C SER A 198 4.94 13.57 12.14
N PRO A 199 4.82 14.66 12.91
CA PRO A 199 5.94 15.23 13.68
C PRO A 199 6.53 14.27 14.73
N SER A 200 5.72 13.34 15.23
CA SER A 200 6.13 12.30 16.19
C SER A 200 6.88 11.13 15.55
N ASN A 201 6.92 11.03 14.22
CA ASN A 201 7.68 10.04 13.48
C ASN A 201 8.94 10.71 12.92
N PRO A 202 10.16 10.48 13.47
CA PRO A 202 11.34 11.25 13.09
C PRO A 202 11.70 11.20 11.59
N PRO A 203 11.66 10.04 10.90
CA PRO A 203 11.82 9.99 9.45
C PRO A 203 10.76 10.80 8.69
N ALA A 204 9.49 10.72 9.08
CA ALA A 204 8.42 11.48 8.43
C ALA A 204 8.57 12.98 8.67
N ALA A 205 8.92 13.39 9.89
CA ALA A 205 9.22 14.78 10.25
C ALA A 205 10.40 15.33 9.44
N TRP A 206 11.47 14.54 9.26
CA TRP A 206 12.58 14.91 8.37
C TRP A 206 12.10 15.09 6.93
N LEU A 207 11.31 14.12 6.42
CA LEU A 207 10.67 14.18 5.11
C LEU A 207 9.56 15.23 5.03
N TRP A 208 9.33 16.06 6.07
CA TRP A 208 8.43 17.21 6.10
C TRP A 208 9.14 18.56 6.29
N ARG A 209 10.48 18.57 6.42
CA ARG A 209 11.28 19.81 6.43
C ARG A 209 11.06 20.68 5.18
N PRO A 210 11.41 21.97 5.23
CA PRO A 210 11.33 22.88 4.10
C PRO A 210 12.00 22.31 2.84
N LYS A 211 11.37 22.56 1.68
CA LYS A 211 11.76 21.95 0.40
C LYS A 211 13.20 22.26 0.02
N ASP A 212 13.62 23.51 0.24
CA ASP A 212 14.97 24.02 -0.01
C ASP A 212 16.04 23.37 0.87
N GLU A 213 15.69 22.80 2.02
CA GLU A 213 16.65 22.11 2.90
C GLU A 213 16.91 20.66 2.49
N ILE A 214 15.91 19.98 1.91
CA ILE A 214 15.97 18.53 1.67
C ILE A 214 15.99 18.12 0.20
N LEU A 215 15.62 19.02 -0.73
CA LEU A 215 15.67 18.70 -2.15
C LEU A 215 17.13 18.43 -2.59
N GLY A 216 17.31 17.38 -3.38
CA GLY A 216 18.63 16.92 -3.83
C GLY A 216 19.38 16.04 -2.82
N GLN A 217 18.92 15.94 -1.58
CA GLN A 217 19.57 15.10 -0.56
C GLN A 217 19.53 13.61 -0.94
N GLU A 218 20.60 12.92 -0.61
CA GLU A 218 20.71 11.47 -0.76
C GLU A 218 20.05 10.77 0.44
N LEU A 219 19.23 9.77 0.15
CA LEU A 219 18.62 8.86 1.12
C LEU A 219 19.10 7.43 0.83
N ALA A 220 19.07 6.59 1.85
CA ALA A 220 19.28 5.15 1.69
C ALA A 220 17.95 4.42 1.90
N VAL A 221 17.59 3.52 0.98
CA VAL A 221 16.32 2.81 1.01
C VAL A 221 16.49 1.32 0.81
N ARG A 222 15.65 0.53 1.48
CA ARG A 222 15.57 -0.93 1.31
C ARG A 222 14.13 -1.35 1.10
N VAL A 223 13.88 -2.13 0.06
CA VAL A 223 12.55 -2.62 -0.28
C VAL A 223 12.14 -3.74 0.68
N GLY A 224 10.90 -3.69 1.15
CA GLY A 224 10.28 -4.72 1.97
C GLY A 224 8.78 -4.82 1.78
N GLY A 225 8.19 -5.82 2.43
CA GLY A 225 6.75 -6.06 2.45
C GLY A 225 6.29 -7.17 1.52
N SER A 226 5.24 -7.85 1.97
CA SER A 226 4.59 -8.99 1.30
C SER A 226 3.19 -8.66 0.75
N PHE A 227 2.69 -7.44 0.96
CA PHE A 227 1.42 -6.96 0.41
C PHE A 227 1.60 -6.53 -1.06
N ILE A 228 1.55 -7.50 -1.97
CA ILE A 228 2.01 -7.32 -3.35
C ILE A 228 0.95 -7.67 -4.41
N TRP A 229 1.09 -7.01 -5.56
CA TRP A 229 0.48 -7.40 -6.83
C TRP A 229 1.57 -7.79 -7.84
N PRO A 230 1.41 -8.89 -8.60
CA PRO A 230 0.31 -9.86 -8.53
C PRO A 230 0.33 -10.69 -7.23
N PRO A 231 -0.81 -11.28 -6.83
CA PRO A 231 -0.85 -12.23 -5.70
C PRO A 231 0.07 -13.44 -5.98
N PRO A 232 0.96 -13.85 -5.06
CA PRO A 232 1.98 -14.88 -5.32
C PRO A 232 1.44 -16.26 -5.72
N ASP A 233 0.30 -16.66 -5.14
CA ASP A 233 -0.25 -18.02 -5.25
C ASP A 233 -1.58 -18.06 -6.03
N ILE A 234 -1.86 -17.05 -6.85
CA ILE A 234 -3.08 -16.98 -7.65
C ILE A 234 -2.69 -16.62 -9.10
N PRO A 235 -2.82 -17.56 -10.04
CA PRO A 235 -2.62 -17.28 -11.46
C PRO A 235 -3.51 -16.12 -11.92
N LEU A 236 -2.96 -15.20 -12.71
CA LEU A 236 -3.69 -14.01 -13.15
C LEU A 236 -4.90 -14.35 -14.02
N GLU A 237 -4.85 -15.46 -14.75
CA GLU A 237 -5.92 -16.01 -15.57
C GLU A 237 -7.14 -16.47 -14.75
N ASP A 238 -6.94 -16.83 -13.47
CA ASP A 238 -8.01 -17.29 -12.59
C ASP A 238 -8.78 -16.13 -11.94
N ILE A 239 -8.19 -14.93 -11.95
CA ILE A 239 -8.77 -13.72 -11.36
C ILE A 239 -9.86 -13.17 -12.28
N GLY A 240 -11.12 -13.30 -11.84
CA GLY A 240 -12.29 -12.71 -12.50
C GLY A 240 -12.66 -11.33 -11.95
N ARG A 241 -12.26 -11.02 -10.71
CA ARG A 241 -12.55 -9.74 -10.05
C ARG A 241 -11.43 -9.32 -9.09
N VAL A 242 -11.12 -8.03 -9.06
CA VAL A 242 -10.21 -7.41 -8.11
C VAL A 242 -10.96 -6.33 -7.34
N VAL A 243 -10.94 -6.39 -6.01
CA VAL A 243 -11.59 -5.41 -5.12
C VAL A 243 -10.54 -4.74 -4.24
N PHE A 244 -10.27 -3.47 -4.48
CA PHE A 244 -9.39 -2.63 -3.68
C PHE A 244 -10.20 -1.82 -2.68
N VAL A 245 -9.78 -1.80 -1.41
CA VAL A 245 -10.42 -1.05 -0.34
C VAL A 245 -9.37 -0.23 0.41
N ALA A 246 -9.48 1.09 0.34
CA ALA A 246 -8.53 2.02 0.95
C ALA A 246 -9.20 2.91 2.01
N GLY A 247 -8.52 3.14 3.13
CA GLY A 247 -8.85 4.17 4.11
C GLY A 247 -7.70 5.17 4.29
N GLY A 248 -7.92 6.46 4.00
CA GLY A 248 -6.89 7.50 4.15
C GLY A 248 -5.63 7.19 3.33
N VAL A 249 -4.46 7.26 3.96
CA VAL A 249 -3.17 6.93 3.31
C VAL A 249 -3.00 5.45 2.96
N GLY A 250 -3.92 4.58 3.40
CA GLY A 250 -3.98 3.18 2.95
C GLY A 250 -4.21 3.02 1.44
N ILE A 251 -4.52 4.10 0.72
CA ILE A 251 -4.53 4.11 -0.76
C ILE A 251 -3.13 3.91 -1.36
N ASN A 252 -2.04 4.20 -0.63
CA ASN A 252 -0.67 4.17 -1.13
C ASN A 252 -0.26 2.85 -1.81
N PRO A 253 -0.37 1.67 -1.16
CA PRO A 253 -0.05 0.41 -1.85
C PRO A 253 -0.99 0.16 -3.03
N LEU A 254 -2.28 0.48 -2.85
CA LEU A 254 -3.30 0.15 -3.85
C LEU A 254 -3.17 1.00 -5.11
N ILE A 255 -2.77 2.27 -5.01
CA ILE A 255 -2.54 3.10 -6.19
C ILE A 255 -1.36 2.60 -7.00
N SER A 256 -0.31 2.05 -6.36
CA SER A 256 0.81 1.42 -7.06
C SER A 256 0.32 0.19 -7.83
N MET A 257 -0.48 -0.67 -7.20
CA MET A 257 -1.08 -1.86 -7.82
C MET A 257 -2.00 -1.48 -8.99
N ILE A 258 -2.96 -0.57 -8.77
CA ILE A 258 -3.91 -0.11 -9.79
C ILE A 258 -3.16 0.53 -10.96
N SER A 259 -2.23 1.45 -10.70
CA SER A 259 -1.45 2.10 -11.76
C SER A 259 -0.61 1.09 -12.53
N HIS A 260 -0.05 0.06 -11.86
CA HIS A 260 0.71 -0.99 -12.52
C HIS A 260 -0.17 -1.84 -13.44
N ILE A 261 -1.36 -2.23 -12.97
CA ILE A 261 -2.35 -2.97 -13.75
C ILE A 261 -2.75 -2.18 -15.01
N PHE A 262 -3.06 -0.89 -14.86
CA PHE A 262 -3.54 -0.07 -15.98
C PHE A 262 -2.44 0.42 -16.92
N LYS A 263 -1.16 0.34 -16.54
CA LYS A 263 -0.02 0.56 -17.46
C LYS A 263 0.19 -0.57 -18.44
N ASP A 264 -0.11 -1.81 -18.04
CA ASP A 264 -0.03 -2.99 -18.91
C ASP A 264 -1.27 -3.89 -18.76
N PRO A 265 -2.44 -3.43 -19.25
CA PRO A 265 -3.68 -4.18 -19.12
C PRO A 265 -3.65 -5.54 -19.83
N SER A 266 -2.73 -5.71 -20.79
CA SER A 266 -2.60 -6.92 -21.60
C SER A 266 -2.23 -8.16 -20.77
N LYS A 267 -1.59 -7.97 -19.61
CA LYS A 267 -1.29 -9.03 -18.63
C LYS A 267 -2.52 -9.66 -18.00
N LEU A 268 -3.67 -8.99 -18.05
CA LEU A 268 -4.94 -9.53 -17.56
C LEU A 268 -5.82 -9.95 -18.74
N SER A 269 -5.58 -11.17 -19.24
CA SER A 269 -6.11 -11.67 -20.51
C SER A 269 -7.65 -11.76 -20.61
N HIS A 270 -8.36 -11.67 -19.48
CA HIS A 270 -9.82 -11.75 -19.42
C HIS A 270 -10.48 -10.46 -18.91
N SER A 271 -9.70 -9.38 -18.75
CA SER A 271 -10.20 -8.05 -18.35
C SER A 271 -11.12 -8.11 -17.13
N PRO A 272 -10.62 -8.57 -15.95
CA PRO A 272 -11.44 -8.75 -14.76
C PRO A 272 -12.12 -7.44 -14.34
N ALA A 273 -13.24 -7.56 -13.63
CA ALA A 273 -13.87 -6.40 -13.03
C ALA A 273 -12.97 -5.84 -11.90
N ILE A 274 -12.60 -4.56 -11.98
CA ILE A 274 -11.76 -3.91 -10.96
C ILE A 274 -12.58 -2.83 -10.26
N HIS A 275 -12.69 -2.94 -8.94
CA HIS A 275 -13.33 -1.95 -8.09
C HIS A 275 -12.33 -1.31 -7.13
N LEU A 276 -12.44 0.00 -6.93
CA LEU A 276 -11.78 0.72 -5.84
C LEU A 276 -12.84 1.36 -4.94
N LEU A 277 -12.88 0.97 -3.67
CA LEU A 277 -13.62 1.65 -2.61
C LEU A 277 -12.62 2.45 -1.79
N TYR A 278 -12.63 3.77 -1.91
CA TYR A 278 -11.68 4.64 -1.23
C TYR A 278 -12.41 5.55 -0.25
N SER A 279 -12.13 5.41 1.04
CA SER A 279 -12.64 6.30 2.08
C SER A 279 -11.59 7.29 2.55
N THR A 280 -11.96 8.56 2.58
CA THR A 280 -11.08 9.64 3.03
C THR A 280 -11.87 10.79 3.67
N ARG A 281 -11.15 11.78 4.17
CA ARG A 281 -11.71 13.08 4.56
C ARG A 281 -11.43 14.08 3.43
N SER A 282 -12.35 15.01 3.24
CA SER A 282 -12.10 16.21 2.45
C SER A 282 -10.91 16.96 3.07
N PRO A 283 -9.88 17.29 2.29
CA PRO A 283 -8.71 18.03 2.77
C PRO A 283 -9.03 19.49 3.12
N THR A 284 -10.05 20.08 2.50
CA THR A 284 -10.54 21.42 2.81
C THR A 284 -11.71 21.34 3.79
N GLN A 285 -11.68 22.19 4.82
CA GLN A 285 -12.87 22.51 5.60
C GLN A 285 -13.74 23.48 4.79
N PRO A 286 -15.07 23.32 4.78
CA PRO A 286 -15.93 24.25 4.06
C PRO A 286 -15.78 25.65 4.66
N GLY A 287 -15.54 26.66 3.81
CA GLY A 287 -15.71 28.05 4.22
C GLY A 287 -17.16 28.36 4.62
N PRO A 288 -17.45 29.52 5.21
CA PRO A 288 -18.77 29.92 5.72
C PRO A 288 -19.95 29.94 4.71
N GLY A 289 -19.75 29.50 3.46
CA GLY A 289 -20.75 29.50 2.39
C GLY A 289 -20.98 28.16 1.71
N GLY A 290 -20.45 27.04 2.25
CA GLY A 290 -20.63 25.71 1.66
C GLY A 290 -19.97 25.60 0.28
N GLU A 291 -18.65 25.44 0.25
CA GLU A 291 -17.95 25.26 -1.03
C GLU A 291 -18.24 23.89 -1.66
N ASP A 292 -18.49 23.88 -2.97
CA ASP A 292 -18.68 22.67 -3.75
C ASP A 292 -17.40 21.81 -3.76
N ILE A 293 -17.50 20.60 -3.21
CA ILE A 293 -16.40 19.62 -3.14
C ILE A 293 -15.82 19.31 -4.51
N SER A 294 -16.59 19.45 -5.60
CA SER A 294 -16.14 19.19 -6.98
C SER A 294 -14.89 19.99 -7.35
N LYS A 295 -14.71 21.18 -6.76
CA LYS A 295 -13.55 22.06 -6.96
C LYS A 295 -12.29 21.62 -6.21
N HIS A 296 -12.44 20.74 -5.22
CA HIS A 296 -11.37 20.33 -4.31
C HIS A 296 -11.01 18.86 -4.43
N LEU A 297 -11.65 18.11 -5.34
CA LEU A 297 -11.37 16.68 -5.54
C LEU A 297 -9.90 16.43 -5.90
N ASP A 298 -9.24 17.33 -6.60
CA ASP A 298 -7.81 17.17 -6.95
C ASP A 298 -6.86 17.21 -5.75
N GLN A 299 -7.33 17.68 -4.58
CA GLN A 299 -6.58 17.65 -3.33
C GLN A 299 -6.76 16.32 -2.57
N VAL A 300 -7.71 15.48 -2.99
CA VAL A 300 -7.81 14.10 -2.50
C VAL A 300 -6.62 13.31 -3.04
N LEU A 301 -5.89 12.65 -2.13
CA LEU A 301 -4.67 11.93 -2.49
C LEU A 301 -4.91 10.94 -3.64
N PHE A 302 -4.13 11.11 -4.72
CA PHE A 302 -4.17 10.37 -5.99
C PHE A 302 -5.44 10.50 -6.84
N PHE A 303 -6.39 11.37 -6.48
CA PHE A 303 -7.59 11.58 -7.29
C PHE A 303 -7.28 11.97 -8.75
N PRO A 304 -6.34 12.89 -9.06
CA PRO A 304 -5.98 13.20 -10.46
C PRO A 304 -5.45 11.97 -11.22
N ARG A 305 -4.66 11.12 -10.56
CA ARG A 305 -4.13 9.89 -11.15
C ARG A 305 -5.24 8.88 -11.45
N LEU A 306 -6.15 8.67 -10.50
CA LEU A 306 -7.33 7.81 -10.68
C LEU A 306 -8.23 8.34 -11.80
N ARG A 307 -8.44 9.65 -11.87
CA ARG A 307 -9.21 10.29 -12.92
C ARG A 307 -8.58 10.09 -14.30
N ASN A 308 -7.26 10.19 -14.43
CA ASN A 308 -6.57 9.89 -15.68
C ASN A 308 -6.76 8.42 -16.11
N ILE A 309 -6.73 7.48 -15.15
CA ILE A 309 -7.03 6.07 -15.41
C ILE A 309 -8.47 5.90 -15.90
N LEU A 310 -9.46 6.56 -15.28
CA LEU A 310 -10.86 6.53 -15.70
C LEU A 310 -11.05 7.13 -17.10
N HIS A 311 -10.43 8.28 -17.39
CA HIS A 311 -10.52 8.93 -18.69
C HIS A 311 -9.89 8.09 -19.81
N SER A 312 -8.79 7.38 -19.54
CA SER A 312 -8.16 6.47 -20.52
C SER A 312 -9.03 5.28 -20.92
N GLN A 313 -10.10 4.99 -20.17
CA GLN A 313 -11.07 3.93 -20.47
C GLN A 313 -12.19 4.40 -21.40
N GLN A 314 -12.34 5.71 -21.64
CA GLN A 314 -13.39 6.23 -22.50
C GLN A 314 -13.04 6.01 -23.98
N PRO A 315 -13.98 5.55 -24.81
CA PRO A 315 -13.75 5.45 -26.25
C PRO A 315 -13.39 6.82 -26.82
N GLN A 316 -12.22 6.92 -27.46
CA GLN A 316 -11.89 8.10 -28.26
C GLN A 316 -12.85 8.15 -29.46
N PRO A 317 -13.58 9.25 -29.68
CA PRO A 317 -14.42 9.38 -30.87
C PRO A 317 -13.51 9.45 -32.11
N GLN A 318 -13.33 8.34 -32.80
CA GLN A 318 -12.59 8.32 -34.06
C GLN A 318 -13.49 8.83 -35.20
N PRO A 319 -13.07 9.85 -35.96
CA PRO A 319 -13.75 10.22 -37.18
C PRO A 319 -13.39 9.20 -38.26
N HIS A 320 -14.38 8.42 -38.69
CA HIS A 320 -14.40 7.61 -39.91
C HIS A 320 -13.43 6.41 -40.00
N SER A 321 -13.89 5.20 -39.65
CA SER A 321 -13.54 3.98 -40.42
C SER A 321 -14.35 2.73 -40.03
N GLN A 322 -15.13 2.25 -41.00
CA GLN A 322 -15.55 0.85 -41.26
C GLN A 322 -16.00 -0.06 -40.08
N HIS A 323 -17.30 0.07 -39.81
CA HIS A 323 -18.20 -0.59 -38.85
C HIS A 323 -18.24 -2.13 -38.69
N ARG A 324 -17.27 -2.96 -39.10
CA ARG A 324 -17.42 -4.43 -38.95
C ARG A 324 -16.29 -5.23 -38.32
N ARG A 325 -15.10 -4.65 -38.11
CA ARG A 325 -14.00 -5.31 -37.35
C ARG A 325 -13.81 -4.77 -35.93
N GLN A 326 -14.37 -3.62 -35.58
CA GLN A 326 -14.22 -2.98 -34.26
C GLN A 326 -15.11 -3.58 -33.16
N GLN A 327 -16.26 -4.16 -33.51
CA GLN A 327 -17.20 -4.69 -32.50
C GLN A 327 -16.67 -5.88 -31.67
N GLN A 328 -15.67 -6.62 -32.16
CA GLN A 328 -15.04 -7.69 -31.37
C GLN A 328 -13.85 -7.22 -30.51
N GLN A 329 -13.38 -5.98 -30.72
CA GLN A 329 -12.23 -5.43 -30.02
C GLN A 329 -12.63 -4.44 -28.90
N GLU A 330 -13.85 -3.90 -28.96
CA GLU A 330 -14.46 -3.06 -27.90
C GLU A 330 -14.75 -3.81 -26.58
N ASP A 331 -14.83 -5.14 -26.60
CA ASP A 331 -15.25 -5.96 -25.46
C ASP A 331 -14.12 -6.40 -24.49
N ARG A 332 -12.88 -5.98 -24.72
CA ARG A 332 -11.71 -6.41 -23.90
C ARG A 332 -11.01 -5.30 -23.12
N PHE A 333 -11.64 -4.13 -22.96
CA PHE A 333 -11.02 -3.07 -22.17
C PHE A 333 -11.22 -3.28 -20.67
N LEU A 334 -10.12 -3.30 -19.94
CA LEU A 334 -10.11 -3.31 -18.49
C LEU A 334 -10.75 -2.02 -17.96
N ARG A 335 -11.66 -2.12 -16.99
CA ARG A 335 -12.38 -0.96 -16.43
C ARG A 335 -12.22 -0.87 -14.93
N LEU A 336 -11.98 0.36 -14.45
CA LEU A 336 -11.93 0.68 -13.03
C LEU A 336 -13.28 1.27 -12.63
N GLN A 337 -13.95 0.66 -11.66
CA GLN A 337 -15.12 1.21 -11.02
C GLN A 337 -14.71 1.88 -9.71
N PHE A 338 -14.71 3.22 -9.70
CA PHE A 338 -14.27 4.01 -8.57
C PHE A 338 -15.44 4.46 -7.68
N HIS A 339 -15.37 4.10 -6.40
CA HIS A 339 -16.34 4.46 -5.35
C HIS A 339 -15.61 5.28 -4.28
N LEU A 340 -15.83 6.59 -4.27
CA LEU A 340 -15.22 7.53 -3.34
C LEU A 340 -16.17 7.81 -2.15
N TYR A 341 -15.66 7.66 -0.94
CA TYR A 341 -16.39 7.80 0.31
C TYR A 341 -15.79 8.95 1.13
N ILE A 342 -16.42 10.12 1.14
CA ILE A 342 -15.95 11.29 1.91
C ILE A 342 -16.73 11.38 3.23
N THR A 343 -16.02 11.17 4.33
CA THR A 343 -16.62 10.97 5.67
C THR A 343 -17.08 12.26 6.35
N ASN A 344 -16.46 13.39 6.01
CA ASN A 344 -16.77 14.74 6.51
C ASN A 344 -17.34 15.64 5.41
N LEU A 345 -17.92 15.06 4.36
CA LEU A 345 -18.62 15.84 3.35
C LEU A 345 -19.88 16.43 3.97
N HIS A 346 -20.15 17.71 3.77
CA HIS A 346 -21.31 18.41 4.35
C HIS A 346 -22.54 18.34 3.45
N GLU A 347 -22.36 18.46 2.14
CA GLU A 347 -23.43 18.44 1.15
C GLU A 347 -22.97 17.67 -0.09
N MET A 348 -23.92 17.01 -0.77
CA MET A 348 -23.62 16.35 -2.04
C MET A 348 -23.58 17.40 -3.15
N PRO A 349 -22.57 17.37 -4.03
CA PRO A 349 -22.52 18.30 -5.16
C PRO A 349 -23.69 18.05 -6.11
N GLY A 350 -24.27 19.13 -6.65
CA GLY A 350 -25.43 19.06 -7.55
C GLY A 350 -25.14 18.39 -8.89
N ASN A 351 -23.89 18.49 -9.38
CA ASN A 351 -23.43 17.86 -10.61
C ASN A 351 -22.24 16.94 -10.32
N LEU A 352 -22.51 15.64 -10.19
CA LEU A 352 -21.48 14.62 -10.04
C LEU A 352 -20.93 14.21 -11.41
N PRO A 353 -19.60 14.17 -11.58
CA PRO A 353 -19.00 13.50 -12.72
C PRO A 353 -19.46 12.04 -12.82
N ALA A 354 -19.83 11.59 -14.00
CA ALA A 354 -20.38 10.24 -14.22
C ALA A 354 -19.32 9.12 -14.21
N ASP A 355 -18.04 9.46 -14.08
CA ASP A 355 -16.90 8.55 -14.12
C ASP A 355 -16.63 7.84 -12.77
N PHE A 356 -17.21 8.31 -11.67
CA PHE A 356 -17.11 7.65 -10.35
C PHE A 356 -18.36 7.84 -9.48
N SER A 357 -18.51 7.03 -8.43
CA SER A 357 -19.57 7.15 -7.43
C SER A 357 -19.07 7.90 -6.19
N LEU A 358 -19.80 8.93 -5.73
CA LEU A 358 -19.49 9.66 -4.49
C LEU A 358 -20.47 9.30 -3.37
N HIS A 359 -19.96 9.06 -2.18
CA HIS A 359 -20.73 8.72 -0.99
C HIS A 359 -20.33 9.60 0.22
N LYS A 360 -21.31 10.22 0.86
CA LYS A 360 -21.15 11.06 2.08
C LYS A 360 -21.15 10.22 3.37
N ARG A 361 -20.36 9.15 3.45
CA ARG A 361 -20.31 8.23 4.61
C ARG A 361 -19.05 7.39 4.61
N ARG A 362 -18.80 6.65 5.69
CA ARG A 362 -17.79 5.57 5.73
C ARG A 362 -18.23 4.37 4.89
N ILE A 363 -17.25 3.59 4.42
CA ILE A 363 -17.46 2.27 3.82
C ILE A 363 -18.07 1.36 4.88
N LYS A 364 -19.03 0.53 4.49
CA LYS A 364 -19.62 -0.52 5.32
C LYS A 364 -19.35 -1.88 4.70
N THR A 365 -19.39 -2.93 5.51
CA THR A 365 -19.30 -4.32 5.05
C THR A 365 -20.33 -4.65 3.96
N THR A 366 -21.53 -4.06 4.01
CA THR A 366 -22.55 -4.24 2.95
C THR A 366 -22.09 -3.71 1.58
N ASP A 367 -21.33 -2.62 1.52
CA ASP A 367 -20.79 -2.12 0.25
C ASP A 367 -19.80 -3.10 -0.37
N LEU A 368 -18.97 -3.69 0.51
CA LEU A 368 -17.98 -4.68 0.13
C LEU A 368 -18.66 -5.96 -0.38
N HIS A 369 -19.68 -6.43 0.32
CA HIS A 369 -20.50 -7.59 -0.08
C HIS A 369 -21.19 -7.38 -1.43
N GLU A 370 -21.74 -6.20 -1.68
CA GLU A 370 -22.38 -5.87 -2.97
C GLU A 370 -21.39 -5.91 -4.13
N VAL A 371 -20.17 -5.41 -3.92
CA VAL A 371 -19.11 -5.38 -4.94
C VAL A 371 -18.53 -6.78 -5.17
N ILE A 372 -18.24 -7.53 -4.12
CA ILE A 372 -17.76 -8.92 -4.22
C ILE A 372 -18.80 -9.79 -4.93
N GLY A 373 -20.09 -9.62 -4.58
CA GLY A 373 -21.20 -10.37 -5.16
C GLY A 373 -21.61 -9.93 -6.58
N GLY A 374 -20.93 -8.95 -7.18
CA GLY A 374 -21.21 -8.47 -8.55
C GLY A 374 -22.51 -7.67 -8.71
N LYS A 375 -23.15 -7.23 -7.63
CA LYS A 375 -24.43 -6.49 -7.70
C LYS A 375 -24.29 -5.07 -8.26
N ARG A 376 -23.07 -4.50 -8.23
CA ARG A 376 -22.76 -3.14 -8.73
C ARG A 376 -22.21 -3.10 -10.16
N GLU A 377 -22.30 -4.19 -10.92
CA GLU A 377 -21.86 -4.22 -12.32
C GLU A 377 -22.94 -3.66 -13.25
N ALA A 378 -22.72 -2.45 -13.77
CA ALA A 378 -23.62 -1.82 -14.76
C ALA A 378 -23.68 -2.58 -16.10
N ILE A 379 -22.74 -3.49 -16.34
CA ILE A 379 -22.70 -4.34 -17.52
C ILE A 379 -22.70 -5.77 -17.01
N ARG A 380 -23.83 -6.47 -17.18
CA ARG A 380 -23.83 -7.94 -17.25
C ARG A 380 -22.96 -8.28 -18.45
N ASN A 381 -21.66 -8.41 -18.28
CA ASN A 381 -20.80 -8.96 -19.32
C ASN A 381 -21.39 -10.35 -19.63
N GLY A 382 -22.01 -10.49 -20.81
CA GLY A 382 -22.60 -11.75 -21.28
C GLY A 382 -21.54 -12.85 -21.43
N TYR A 383 -20.26 -12.46 -21.36
CA TYR A 383 -19.14 -13.36 -21.12
C TYR A 383 -19.02 -13.62 -19.63
N ARG A 384 -19.36 -14.85 -19.20
CA ARG A 384 -18.83 -15.39 -17.94
C ARG A 384 -17.32 -15.14 -17.96
N SER A 385 -16.81 -14.37 -17.01
CA SER A 385 -15.38 -14.27 -16.75
C SER A 385 -14.82 -15.69 -16.74
N LYS A 386 -13.85 -15.98 -17.61
CA LYS A 386 -13.17 -17.29 -17.60
C LYS A 386 -12.43 -17.51 -16.28
N GLY A 387 -11.99 -16.42 -15.63
CA GLY A 387 -11.56 -16.42 -14.23
C GLY A 387 -12.76 -16.42 -13.27
N CYS A 388 -12.72 -17.28 -12.27
CA CYS A 388 -13.80 -17.45 -11.30
C CYS A 388 -13.52 -16.81 -9.94
N ARG A 389 -12.28 -16.36 -9.69
CA ARG A 389 -11.84 -15.93 -8.36
C ARG A 389 -11.93 -14.41 -8.19
N THR A 390 -12.42 -14.01 -7.04
CA THR A 390 -12.36 -12.62 -6.56
C THR A 390 -11.19 -12.50 -5.60
N VAL A 391 -10.29 -11.53 -5.83
CA VAL A 391 -9.23 -11.18 -4.88
C VAL A 391 -9.54 -9.80 -4.28
N CYS A 392 -9.35 -9.67 -2.97
CA CYS A 392 -9.62 -8.44 -2.24
C CYS A 392 -8.36 -7.93 -1.52
N TYR A 393 -8.02 -6.66 -1.75
CA TYR A 393 -6.87 -5.98 -1.17
C TYR A 393 -7.37 -4.83 -0.29
N ILE A 394 -7.08 -4.88 1.01
CA ILE A 394 -7.61 -3.93 1.99
C ILE A 394 -6.45 -3.24 2.72
N CYS A 395 -6.41 -1.91 2.70
CA CYS A 395 -5.41 -1.16 3.47
C CYS A 395 -6.01 0.10 4.08
N GLY A 396 -5.83 0.28 5.38
CA GLY A 396 -6.53 1.30 6.16
C GLY A 396 -6.10 1.34 7.63
N PRO A 397 -6.76 2.21 8.43
CA PRO A 397 -6.62 2.20 9.88
C PRO A 397 -6.98 0.82 10.46
N PRO A 398 -6.38 0.39 11.59
CA PRO A 398 -6.59 -0.95 12.16
C PRO A 398 -8.06 -1.37 12.26
N ASP A 399 -8.90 -0.55 12.90
CA ASP A 399 -10.32 -0.88 13.11
C ASP A 399 -11.09 -1.08 11.81
N MET A 400 -10.84 -0.23 10.80
CA MET A 400 -11.45 -0.36 9.47
C MET A 400 -10.98 -1.64 8.78
N THR A 401 -9.68 -1.91 8.82
CA THR A 401 -9.10 -3.08 8.18
C THR A 401 -9.63 -4.35 8.80
N ASP A 402 -9.69 -4.45 10.14
CA ASP A 402 -10.20 -5.61 10.84
C ASP A 402 -11.68 -5.90 10.52
N GLU A 403 -12.53 -4.86 10.54
CA GLU A 403 -13.95 -4.98 10.20
C GLU A 403 -14.15 -5.47 8.75
N LEU A 404 -13.47 -4.84 7.79
CA LEU A 404 -13.68 -5.13 6.37
C LEU A 404 -13.00 -6.41 5.91
N VAL A 405 -11.89 -6.83 6.53
CA VAL A 405 -11.28 -8.14 6.29
C VAL A 405 -12.24 -9.24 6.75
N ALA A 406 -12.77 -9.14 7.98
CA ALA A 406 -13.74 -10.11 8.48
C ALA A 406 -14.98 -10.19 7.57
N GLY A 407 -15.48 -9.04 7.12
CA GLY A 407 -16.59 -8.96 6.16
C GLY A 407 -16.28 -9.56 4.78
N ALA A 408 -15.07 -9.36 4.27
CA ALA A 408 -14.64 -9.97 3.00
C ALA A 408 -14.52 -11.49 3.11
N GLU A 409 -13.91 -11.96 4.19
CA GLU A 409 -13.71 -13.39 4.49
C GLU A 409 -15.02 -14.14 4.72
N GLU A 410 -16.05 -13.47 5.26
CA GLU A 410 -17.40 -14.03 5.40
C GLU A 410 -17.99 -14.43 4.04
N VAL A 411 -17.79 -13.61 3.00
CA VAL A 411 -18.38 -13.82 1.67
C VAL A 411 -17.49 -14.64 0.75
N LEU A 412 -16.18 -14.42 0.79
CA LEU A 412 -15.21 -15.15 -0.03
C LEU A 412 -14.85 -16.52 0.57
N GLY A 413 -15.12 -16.69 1.86
CA GLY A 413 -14.69 -17.84 2.64
C GLY A 413 -13.26 -17.69 3.15
N ALA A 414 -13.06 -17.94 4.44
CA ALA A 414 -11.75 -18.14 5.06
C ALA A 414 -11.66 -19.53 5.75
N GLY A 415 -10.43 -19.98 6.03
CA GLY A 415 -10.17 -21.19 6.82
C GLY A 415 -9.21 -22.19 6.18
N VAL A 416 -8.83 -23.21 6.96
CA VAL A 416 -7.93 -24.30 6.53
C VAL A 416 -8.54 -25.04 5.33
N GLY A 417 -7.77 -25.15 4.25
CA GLY A 417 -8.21 -25.80 3.01
C GLY A 417 -8.95 -24.88 2.02
N LYS A 418 -9.12 -23.59 2.32
CA LYS A 418 -9.63 -22.59 1.35
C LYS A 418 -8.49 -21.75 0.79
N GLU A 419 -8.62 -21.37 -0.47
CA GLU A 419 -7.61 -20.55 -1.16
C GLU A 419 -7.66 -19.09 -0.70
N LYS A 420 -6.50 -18.53 -0.32
CA LYS A 420 -6.36 -17.17 0.23
C LYS A 420 -6.83 -16.10 -0.76
N SER A 421 -7.95 -15.45 -0.50
CA SER A 421 -8.53 -14.46 -1.43
C SER A 421 -8.59 -13.03 -0.87
N VAL A 422 -8.25 -12.86 0.40
CA VAL A 422 -8.17 -11.56 1.08
C VAL A 422 -6.72 -11.29 1.47
N PHE A 423 -6.25 -10.10 1.11
CA PHE A 423 -4.92 -9.58 1.39
C PHE A 423 -5.11 -8.24 2.10
N TYR A 424 -4.33 -7.96 3.14
CA TYR A 424 -4.45 -6.69 3.83
C TYR A 424 -3.14 -6.21 4.45
N GLU A 425 -3.09 -4.89 4.67
CA GLU A 425 -2.06 -4.21 5.45
C GLU A 425 -2.75 -3.14 6.32
N LYS A 426 -2.12 -2.78 7.44
CA LYS A 426 -2.58 -1.69 8.32
C LYS A 426 -1.60 -0.54 8.21
N TRP A 427 -2.10 0.69 8.22
CA TRP A 427 -1.24 1.87 8.39
C TRP A 427 -1.44 2.48 9.79
N TRP A 428 -0.43 3.22 10.24
CA TRP A 428 -0.21 3.64 11.64
C TRP A 428 0.46 5.00 11.73
#